data_AF-A0A4Y9SXY8-F1
#
_entry.id   AF-A0A4Y9SXY8-F1
#
_cell.length_a   1.000
_cell.length_b   1.000
_cell.length_c   1.000
_cell.angle_alpha   90.00
_cell.angle_beta   90.00
_cell.angle_gamma   90.00
#
_symmetry.space_group_name_H-M   'P 1'
#
loop_
_entity.id
_entity.type
_entity.pdbx_description
1 polymer ?
#
loop_
_entity_poly.entity_id
_entity_poly.type
_entity_poly.pdbx_seq_one_letter_code
_entity_poly.pdbx_strand_id
1 'polypeptide(L)'
;MRTTQCTGVPPLVDSALGIWFDGRAYHYQQYRYDRLSDAVAYAAIDGRRASRQPLPLPDSWTEWHAPDAADRARMAAYGIGYEQGMFQYRGYRYDYLDQALAYAAQAEATGAAASAPHERPSQ
;
A
#
# COMPACT_ATOMS: atom_id res chain seq x y z
N MET A 1 11.24 3.49 -0.76
CA MET A 1 10.38 2.66 -1.64
C MET A 1 9.85 3.60 -2.70
N ARG A 2 9.86 3.19 -3.97
CA ARG A 2 9.49 4.10 -5.05
C ARG A 2 8.03 3.89 -5.42
N THR A 3 7.26 4.95 -5.22
CA THR A 3 5.98 5.12 -5.89
C THR A 3 6.23 5.95 -7.13
N THR A 4 5.79 5.47 -8.28
CA THR A 4 5.85 6.25 -9.53
C THR A 4 4.46 6.81 -9.76
N GLN A 5 4.35 8.14 -9.87
CA GLN A 5 3.09 8.73 -10.31
C GLN A 5 2.98 8.53 -11.82
N CYS A 6 2.01 7.72 -12.21
CA CYS A 6 1.68 7.44 -13.60
C CYS A 6 0.51 8.31 -14.03
N THR A 7 0.56 8.78 -15.27
CA THR A 7 -0.53 9.53 -15.91
C THR A 7 -1.20 8.66 -16.96
N GLY A 8 -2.49 8.87 -17.17
CA GLY A 8 -3.30 8.09 -18.10
C GLY A 8 -4.02 6.91 -17.44
N VAL A 9 -4.57 6.04 -18.29
CA VAL A 9 -5.43 4.93 -17.84
C VAL A 9 -4.60 3.91 -17.05
N PRO A 10 -4.99 3.57 -15.81
CA PRO A 10 -4.29 2.55 -15.04
C PRO A 10 -4.41 1.17 -15.69
N PRO A 11 -3.46 0.24 -15.42
CA PRO A 11 -3.52 -1.12 -15.91
C PRO A 11 -4.74 -1.84 -15.30
N LEU A 12 -5.80 -1.93 -16.09
CA LEU A 12 -7.04 -2.59 -15.68
C LEU A 12 -6.80 -4.10 -15.60
N VAL A 13 -7.09 -4.66 -14.43
CA VAL A 13 -7.13 -6.11 -14.22
C VAL A 13 -8.47 -6.66 -14.67
N ASP A 14 -9.55 -5.88 -14.47
CA ASP A 14 -10.87 -6.14 -15.03
C ASP A 14 -11.45 -4.83 -15.57
N SER A 15 -11.47 -4.71 -16.90
CA SER A 15 -11.95 -3.50 -17.57
C SER A 15 -13.47 -3.34 -17.52
N ALA A 16 -14.23 -4.41 -17.41
CA ALA A 16 -15.69 -4.36 -17.32
C ALA A 16 -16.14 -3.81 -15.97
N LEU A 17 -15.38 -4.11 -14.92
CA LEU A 17 -15.63 -3.60 -13.57
C LEU A 17 -14.85 -2.31 -13.28
N GLY A 18 -13.90 -1.91 -14.14
CA GLY A 18 -13.03 -0.77 -13.87
C GLY A 18 -12.12 -1.00 -12.68
N ILE A 19 -11.64 -2.24 -12.49
CA ILE A 19 -10.72 -2.62 -11.42
C ILE A 19 -9.30 -2.54 -11.96
N TRP A 20 -8.42 -1.83 -11.26
CA TRP A 20 -6.99 -1.77 -11.58
C TRP A 20 -6.13 -2.22 -10.40
N PHE A 21 -4.90 -2.61 -10.69
CA PHE A 21 -3.91 -2.95 -9.68
C PHE A 21 -2.82 -1.88 -9.66
N ASP A 22 -2.56 -1.33 -8.49
CA ASP A 22 -1.58 -0.27 -8.33
C ASP A 22 -0.16 -0.80 -8.06
N GLY A 23 0.06 -2.12 -8.13
CA GLY A 23 1.34 -2.75 -7.75
C GLY A 23 1.36 -3.30 -6.32
N ARG A 24 0.38 -2.93 -5.49
CA ARG A 24 0.23 -3.40 -4.10
C ARG A 24 -1.20 -3.85 -3.78
N ALA A 25 -2.20 -3.11 -4.25
CA ALA A 25 -3.60 -3.29 -3.95
C ALA A 25 -4.45 -3.15 -5.21
N TYR A 26 -5.63 -3.75 -5.16
CA TYR A 26 -6.67 -3.63 -6.17
C TYR A 26 -7.56 -2.45 -5.84
N HIS A 27 -7.92 -1.68 -6.85
CA HIS A 27 -8.76 -0.50 -6.71
C HIS A 27 -10.04 -0.66 -7.52
N TYR A 28 -11.15 -0.28 -6.91
CA TYR A 28 -12.45 -0.12 -7.57
C TYR A 28 -13.00 1.24 -7.17
N GLN A 29 -13.09 2.16 -8.14
CA GLN A 29 -13.42 3.57 -7.89
C GLN A 29 -12.50 4.17 -6.80
N GLN A 30 -13.05 4.69 -5.70
CA GLN A 30 -12.31 5.26 -4.58
C GLN A 30 -11.88 4.23 -3.52
N TYR A 31 -12.23 2.95 -3.71
CA TYR A 31 -12.01 1.90 -2.72
C TYR A 31 -10.78 1.07 -3.06
N ARG A 32 -10.01 0.74 -2.02
CA ARG A 32 -8.78 -0.06 -2.09
C ARG A 32 -8.97 -1.40 -1.38
N TYR A 33 -8.47 -2.47 -1.99
CA TYR A 33 -8.58 -3.85 -1.52
C TYR A 33 -7.24 -4.58 -1.64
N ASP A 34 -6.94 -5.44 -0.67
CA ASP A 34 -5.71 -6.24 -0.71
C ASP A 34 -5.83 -7.45 -1.67
N ARG A 35 -7.06 -7.88 -1.97
CA ARG A 35 -7.36 -9.05 -2.81
C ARG A 35 -8.29 -8.69 -3.97
N LEU A 36 -8.00 -9.26 -5.14
CA LEU A 36 -8.86 -9.09 -6.33
C LEU A 36 -10.27 -9.61 -6.08
N SER A 37 -10.41 -10.75 -5.39
CA SER A 37 -11.71 -11.35 -5.06
C SER A 37 -12.63 -10.37 -4.33
N ASP A 38 -12.07 -9.56 -3.43
CA ASP A 38 -12.83 -8.65 -2.59
C ASP A 38 -13.27 -7.43 -3.40
N ALA A 39 -12.38 -6.91 -4.25
CA ALA A 39 -12.72 -5.85 -5.20
C ALA A 39 -13.83 -6.28 -6.17
N VAL A 40 -13.73 -7.50 -6.75
CA VAL A 40 -14.75 -8.06 -7.66
C VAL A 40 -16.07 -8.29 -6.94
N ALA A 41 -16.03 -8.87 -5.74
CA ALA A 41 -17.24 -9.10 -4.94
C ALA A 41 -17.95 -7.78 -4.62
N TYR A 42 -17.18 -6.76 -4.24
CA TYR A 42 -17.74 -5.43 -3.98
C TYR A 42 -18.32 -4.80 -5.25
N ALA A 43 -17.60 -4.84 -6.37
CA ALA A 43 -18.09 -4.32 -7.65
C ALA A 43 -19.39 -5.02 -8.10
N ALA A 44 -19.53 -6.32 -7.86
CA ALA A 44 -20.74 -7.07 -8.15
C ALA A 44 -21.93 -6.64 -7.27
N ILE A 45 -21.68 -6.37 -5.98
CA ILE A 45 -22.70 -5.86 -5.05
C ILE A 45 -23.11 -4.44 -5.44
N ASP A 46 -22.14 -3.57 -5.71
CA ASP A 46 -22.36 -2.18 -6.13
C ASP A 46 -23.10 -2.11 -7.47
N GLY A 47 -22.77 -3.00 -8.41
CA GLY A 47 -23.43 -3.18 -9.69
C GLY A 47 -24.94 -3.40 -9.62
N ARG A 48 -25.44 -3.97 -8.52
CA ARG A 48 -26.88 -4.26 -8.31
C ARG A 48 -27.66 -3.07 -7.74
N ARG A 49 -26.99 -1.98 -7.36
CA ARG A 49 -27.63 -0.80 -6.77
C ARG A 49 -28.23 0.07 -7.88
N ALA A 50 -29.52 0.37 -7.79
CA ALA A 50 -30.22 1.21 -8.78
C ALA A 50 -29.69 2.66 -8.83
N SER A 51 -29.07 3.14 -7.75
CA SER A 51 -28.45 4.48 -7.67
C SER A 51 -26.98 4.49 -8.11
N ARG A 52 -26.49 3.44 -8.76
CA ARG A 52 -25.09 3.36 -9.16
C ARG A 52 -24.75 4.43 -10.20
N GLN A 53 -23.71 5.19 -9.91
CA GLN A 53 -23.04 6.06 -10.88
C GLN A 53 -21.58 5.60 -10.94
N PRO A 54 -21.12 5.03 -12.06
CA PRO A 54 -19.71 4.68 -12.20
C PRO A 54 -18.88 5.97 -12.16
N LEU A 55 -17.96 6.05 -11.21
CA LEU A 55 -16.98 7.13 -11.18
C LEU A 55 -15.97 6.92 -12.33
N PRO A 56 -15.53 8.00 -12.99
CA PRO A 56 -14.48 7.90 -13.99
C PRO A 56 -13.19 7.38 -13.33
N LEU A 57 -12.39 6.66 -14.12
CA LEU A 57 -11.04 6.27 -13.70
C LEU A 57 -10.21 7.55 -13.45
N PRO A 58 -9.29 7.52 -12.49
CA PRO A 58 -8.45 8.68 -12.23
C PRO A 58 -7.47 8.90 -13.39
N ASP A 59 -7.28 10.17 -13.77
CA ASP A 59 -6.32 10.57 -14.82
C ASP A 59 -4.86 10.40 -14.37
N SER A 60 -4.64 10.29 -13.06
CA SER A 60 -3.34 10.01 -12.46
C SER A 60 -3.47 8.96 -11.37
N TRP A 61 -2.56 7.99 -11.37
CA TRP A 61 -2.54 6.90 -10.41
C TRP A 61 -1.11 6.65 -9.94
N THR A 62 -0.96 5.95 -8.82
CA THR A 62 0.35 5.70 -8.22
C THR A 62 0.70 4.24 -8.40
N GLU A 63 1.79 3.95 -9.10
CA GLU A 63 2.35 2.61 -9.21
C GLU A 63 3.29 2.33 -8.03
N TRP A 64 3.02 1.28 -7.30
CA TRP A 64 3.81 0.72 -6.22
C TRP A 64 4.80 -0.28 -6.77
N HIS A 65 6.08 0.02 -6.62
CA HIS A 65 7.15 -0.92 -6.96
C HIS A 65 7.65 -1.64 -5.71
N ALA A 66 7.76 -2.97 -5.80
CA ALA A 66 8.45 -3.76 -4.80
C ALA A 66 9.90 -3.25 -4.58
N PRO A 67 10.49 -3.45 -3.38
CA PRO A 67 11.85 -3.01 -3.09
C PRO A 67 12.84 -3.53 -4.13
N ASP A 68 13.60 -2.63 -4.78
CA ASP A 68 14.64 -3.01 -5.73
C ASP A 68 15.89 -3.58 -5.01
N ALA A 69 16.95 -3.90 -5.77
CA ALA A 69 18.16 -4.47 -5.17
C ALA A 69 18.86 -3.52 -4.18
N ALA A 70 18.82 -2.21 -4.45
CA ALA A 70 19.40 -1.20 -3.57
C ALA A 70 18.56 -1.03 -2.30
N ASP A 71 17.23 -0.99 -2.44
CA ASP A 71 16.30 -0.95 -1.32
C ASP A 71 16.46 -2.19 -0.43
N ARG A 72 16.58 -3.39 -1.01
CA ARG A 72 16.81 -4.64 -0.26
C ARG A 72 18.15 -4.64 0.49
N ALA A 73 19.21 -4.08 -0.09
CA ALA A 73 20.49 -3.94 0.61
C ALA A 73 20.38 -3.02 1.83
N ARG A 74 19.64 -1.90 1.69
CA ARG A 74 19.36 -0.98 2.82
C ARG A 74 18.50 -1.66 3.88
N MET A 75 17.47 -2.39 3.47
CA MET A 75 16.63 -3.17 4.39
C MET A 75 17.45 -4.18 5.19
N ALA A 76 18.32 -4.92 4.52
CA ALA A 76 19.19 -5.92 5.15
C ALA A 76 20.11 -5.29 6.22
N ALA A 77 20.64 -4.09 5.95
CA ALA A 77 21.50 -3.38 6.91
C ALA A 77 20.78 -3.03 8.23
N TYR A 78 19.46 -2.80 8.20
CA TYR A 78 18.66 -2.48 9.38
C TYR A 78 17.80 -3.65 9.88
N GLY A 79 17.89 -4.84 9.27
CA GLY A 79 17.01 -5.97 9.62
C GLY A 79 15.53 -5.72 9.34
N ILE A 80 15.22 -4.94 8.30
CA ILE A 80 13.85 -4.64 7.87
C ILE A 80 13.36 -5.77 6.95
N GLY A 81 12.24 -6.39 7.30
CA GLY A 81 11.53 -7.34 6.46
C GLY A 81 10.58 -6.66 5.47
N TYR A 82 10.24 -7.35 4.39
CA TYR A 82 9.15 -6.95 3.50
C TYR A 82 8.25 -8.15 3.24
N GLU A 83 7.00 -8.04 3.67
CA GLU A 83 6.00 -9.11 3.59
C GLU A 83 4.66 -8.54 3.13
N GLN A 84 4.05 -9.16 2.12
CA GLN A 84 2.73 -8.79 1.60
C GLN A 84 2.56 -7.27 1.31
N GLY A 85 3.60 -6.64 0.76
CA GLY A 85 3.53 -5.21 0.44
C GLY A 85 3.81 -4.26 1.61
N MET A 86 4.11 -4.78 2.81
CA MET A 86 4.41 -3.99 4.00
C MET A 86 5.85 -4.20 4.48
N PHE A 87 6.45 -3.15 5.05
CA PHE A 87 7.76 -3.22 5.69
C PHE A 87 7.60 -3.53 7.17
N GLN A 88 8.46 -4.39 7.70
CA GLN A 88 8.45 -4.74 9.11
C GLN A 88 9.81 -4.46 9.75
N TYR A 89 9.81 -3.77 10.88
CA TYR A 89 11.01 -3.58 11.70
C TYR A 89 10.67 -3.81 13.17
N ARG A 90 11.35 -4.76 13.82
CA ARG A 90 11.16 -5.11 15.24
C ARG A 90 9.68 -5.27 15.68
N GLY A 91 8.86 -5.84 14.81
CA GLY A 91 7.42 -6.08 15.04
C GLY A 91 6.48 -4.95 14.60
N TYR A 92 7.00 -3.75 14.31
CA TYR A 92 6.21 -2.65 13.75
C TYR A 92 6.06 -2.79 12.24
N ARG A 93 4.90 -2.41 11.72
CA ARG A 93 4.57 -2.44 10.28
C ARG A 93 4.50 -1.03 9.74
N TYR A 94 5.06 -0.85 8.54
CA TYR A 94 5.10 0.42 7.84
C TYR A 94 4.65 0.23 6.41
N ASP A 95 3.92 1.23 5.90
CA ASP A 95 3.51 1.27 4.50
C ASP A 95 4.67 1.63 3.57
N TYR A 96 5.67 2.35 4.06
CA TYR A 96 6.79 2.87 3.26
C TYR A 96 8.14 2.51 3.85
N LEU A 97 9.08 2.11 2.99
CA LEU A 97 10.46 1.79 3.39
C LEU A 97 11.15 2.98 4.06
N ASP A 98 10.92 4.20 3.56
CA ASP A 98 11.59 5.39 4.10
C ASP A 98 11.15 5.70 5.53
N GLN A 99 9.90 5.38 5.89
CA GLN A 99 9.42 5.44 7.28
C GLN A 99 10.09 4.38 8.15
N ALA A 100 10.17 3.13 7.67
CA ALA A 100 10.83 2.05 8.38
C ALA A 100 12.33 2.34 8.59
N LEU A 101 13.01 2.87 7.58
CA LEU A 101 14.43 3.27 7.64
C LEU A 101 14.65 4.45 8.59
N ALA A 102 13.82 5.49 8.51
CA ALA A 102 13.92 6.64 9.41
C ALA A 102 13.74 6.20 10.86
N TYR A 103 12.75 5.33 11.13
CA TYR A 103 12.54 4.78 12.46
C TYR A 103 13.70 3.89 12.91
N ALA A 104 14.20 3.00 12.06
CA ALA A 104 15.34 2.14 12.38
C ALA A 104 16.59 2.96 12.68
N ALA A 105 16.90 3.98 11.86
CA ALA A 105 18.02 4.89 12.08
C ALA A 105 17.88 5.64 13.42
N GLN A 106 16.67 6.11 13.74
CA GLN A 106 16.39 6.76 15.03
C GLN A 106 16.55 5.78 16.20
N ALA A 107 16.07 4.55 16.08
CA ALA A 107 16.15 3.53 17.12
C ALA A 107 17.60 3.08 17.41
N GLU A 108 18.45 3.00 16.38
CA GLU A 108 19.88 2.72 16.53
C GLU A 108 20.63 3.92 17.14
N ALA A 109 20.33 5.15 16.70
CA ALA A 109 20.94 6.36 17.26
C ALA A 109 20.58 6.61 18.73
N THR A 110 19.40 6.17 19.16
CA THR A 110 18.91 6.34 20.54
C THR A 110 19.34 5.18 21.46
N GLY A 111 20.05 4.17 20.94
CA GLY A 111 20.60 3.08 21.76
C GLY A 111 19.54 2.39 22.64
N ALA A 112 18.55 1.74 22.03
CA ALA A 112 17.66 0.79 22.70
C ALA A 112 16.65 1.29 23.79
N ALA A 113 16.26 2.56 23.90
CA ALA A 113 15.24 2.94 24.89
C ALA A 113 14.27 4.05 24.46
N ALA A 114 13.02 3.90 24.92
CA ALA A 114 11.93 4.87 24.95
C ALA A 114 10.96 4.91 23.74
N SER A 115 9.87 4.16 23.91
CA SER A 115 8.49 4.55 23.58
C SER A 115 8.03 4.46 22.13
N ALA A 116 7.24 3.42 21.88
CA ALA A 116 6.20 3.39 20.85
C ALA A 116 5.37 4.69 20.88
N PRO A 117 5.15 5.36 19.74
CA PRO A 117 4.09 6.35 19.64
C PRO A 117 2.79 5.68 19.19
N HIS A 118 1.79 5.79 20.09
CA HIS A 118 0.36 5.84 19.82
C HIS A 118 -0.41 4.52 19.63
N GLU A 119 -0.53 3.73 20.71
CA GLU A 119 -1.81 3.07 21.00
C GLU A 119 -2.88 4.17 21.10
N ARG A 120 -3.83 4.16 20.16
CA ARG A 120 -5.07 4.94 20.31
C ARG A 120 -5.89 4.29 21.44
N PRO A 121 -6.26 5.02 22.51
CA PRO A 121 -7.27 4.53 23.42
C PRO A 121 -8.60 4.43 22.66
N SER A 122 -9.16 3.22 22.62
CA SER A 122 -10.57 3.01 22.29
C SER A 122 -11.43 3.70 23.36
N GLN A 123 -12.23 4.67 22.94
CA GLN A 123 -13.44 5.12 23.61
C GLN A 123 -14.61 4.81 22.69
#